data_AF-A0A800IFS9-F1
#
_entry.id   AF-A0A800IFS9-F1
#
_cell.length_a   1.000
_cell.length_b   1.000
_cell.length_c   1.000
_cell.angle_alpha   90.00
_cell.angle_beta   90.00
_cell.angle_gamma   90.00
#
_symmetry.space_group_name_H-M   'P 1'
#
loop_
_entity.id
_entity.type
_entity.pdbx_description
1 polymer ?
#
loop_
_entity_poly.entity_id
_entity_poly.type
_entity_poly.pdbx_seq_one_letter_code
_entity_poly.pdbx_strand_id
1 'polypeptide(L)'
;MKRYLITSLFIALLGGCSNIDSLGFPGVHKIDIQQGNLITDEMVELLRPGLTQLQVQYVMGTPLVVDTFNPNHWDYVYQYRHGDGRYEERKLRVVFTQGLVTSIKQ
;
A
#
# COMPACT_ATOMS: atom_id res chain seq x y z
N MET A 1 -49.40 -26.59 25.29
CA MET A 1 -48.16 -26.09 25.94
C MET A 1 -46.89 -26.69 25.34
N LYS A 2 -46.68 -28.02 25.35
CA LYS A 2 -45.49 -28.67 24.74
C LYS A 2 -45.24 -28.33 23.25
N ARG A 3 -46.29 -28.18 22.43
CA ARG A 3 -46.15 -27.86 20.99
C ARG A 3 -45.56 -26.47 20.75
N TYR A 4 -45.95 -25.48 21.56
CA TYR A 4 -45.40 -24.11 21.50
C TYR A 4 -43.96 -24.05 22.02
N LEU A 5 -43.61 -24.90 22.99
CA LEU A 5 -42.24 -25.04 23.49
C LEU A 5 -41.29 -25.59 22.40
N ILE A 6 -41.74 -26.59 21.64
CA ILE A 6 -40.97 -27.19 20.55
C ILE A 6 -40.77 -26.19 19.40
N THR A 7 -41.81 -25.43 19.03
CA THR A 7 -41.70 -24.41 17.97
C THR A 7 -40.80 -23.24 18.37
N SER A 8 -40.82 -22.83 19.64
CA SER A 8 -39.92 -21.79 20.15
C SER A 8 -38.45 -22.23 20.13
N LEU A 9 -38.17 -23.49 20.47
CA LEU A 9 -36.82 -24.06 20.45
C LEU A 9 -36.25 -24.17 19.04
N PHE A 10 -37.09 -24.52 18.06
CA PHE A 10 -36.68 -24.58 16.65
C PHE A 10 -36.32 -23.22 16.06
N ILE A 11 -37.04 -22.16 16.44
CA ILE A 11 -36.74 -20.78 16.01
C ILE A 11 -35.42 -20.29 16.61
N ALA A 12 -35.13 -20.64 17.87
CA ALA A 12 -33.86 -20.29 18.51
C ALA A 12 -32.63 -20.98 17.86
N LEU A 13 -32.79 -22.22 17.39
CA LEU A 13 -31.73 -22.99 16.71
C LEU A 13 -31.41 -22.45 15.30
N LEU A 14 -32.35 -21.76 14.65
CA LEU A 14 -32.15 -21.17 13.31
C LEU A 14 -31.48 -19.78 13.34
N GLY A 15 -31.32 -19.17 14.52
CA GLY A 15 -30.71 -17.84 14.69
C GLY A 15 -29.17 -17.81 14.74
N GLY A 16 -28.50 -18.96 14.62
CA GLY A 16 -27.04 -19.08 14.80
C GLY A 16 -26.18 -18.67 13.59
N CYS A 17 -26.76 -18.50 12.39
CA CYS A 17 -26.00 -18.29 11.15
C CYS A 17 -25.82 -16.83 10.74
N SER A 18 -26.33 -15.85 11.49
CA SER A 18 -26.31 -14.42 11.13
C SER A 18 -24.97 -13.71 11.39
N ASN A 19 -23.98 -14.40 11.95
CA ASN A 19 -22.68 -13.82 12.33
C ASN A 19 -21.50 -14.49 11.61
N ILE A 20 -21.67 -14.97 10.37
CA ILE A 20 -20.56 -15.61 9.63
C ILE A 20 -19.44 -14.63 9.25
N ASP A 21 -19.74 -13.33 9.17
CA ASP A 21 -18.74 -12.27 8.99
C ASP A 21 -18.09 -11.82 10.32
N SER A 22 -18.73 -12.11 11.47
CA SER A 22 -18.29 -11.74 12.83
C SER A 22 -17.55 -12.88 13.55
N LEU A 23 -17.88 -14.14 13.25
CA LEU A 23 -17.00 -15.28 13.43
C LEU A 23 -15.94 -15.20 12.34
N GLY A 24 -14.90 -14.40 12.56
CA GLY A 24 -13.72 -14.39 11.70
C GLY A 24 -13.34 -15.82 11.36
N PHE A 25 -13.54 -16.21 10.09
CA PHE A 25 -12.95 -17.41 9.51
C PHE A 25 -11.49 -17.43 9.98
N PRO A 26 -10.96 -18.55 10.51
CA PRO A 26 -9.57 -18.59 10.99
C PRO A 26 -8.70 -18.14 9.81
N GLY A 27 -8.18 -16.91 9.92
CA GLY A 27 -7.85 -16.09 8.77
C GLY A 27 -6.97 -16.86 7.79
N VAL A 28 -7.39 -16.93 6.52
CA VAL A 28 -6.54 -17.46 5.47
C VAL A 28 -5.25 -16.65 5.49
N HIS A 29 -4.10 -17.33 5.59
CA HIS A 29 -2.81 -16.67 5.59
C HIS A 29 -2.70 -15.79 4.33
N LYS A 30 -2.54 -14.49 4.55
CA LYS A 30 -2.22 -13.53 3.50
C LYS A 30 -0.71 -13.33 3.51
N ILE A 31 -0.11 -13.38 2.34
CA ILE A 31 1.31 -13.07 2.17
C ILE A 31 1.51 -11.56 2.22
N ASP A 32 2.71 -11.14 2.60
CA ASP A 32 3.13 -9.76 2.51
C ASP A 32 3.30 -9.36 1.04
N ILE A 33 2.84 -8.17 0.68
CA ILE A 33 2.85 -7.64 -0.68
C ILE A 33 3.63 -6.34 -0.69
N GLN A 34 4.74 -6.32 -1.44
CA GLN A 34 5.52 -5.11 -1.73
C GLN A 34 5.16 -4.62 -3.13
N GLN A 35 4.90 -3.33 -3.28
CA GLN A 35 4.53 -2.71 -4.54
C GLN A 35 5.25 -1.38 -4.72
N GLY A 36 5.67 -1.12 -5.96
CA GLY A 36 6.27 0.15 -6.33
C GLY A 36 7.80 0.15 -6.30
N ASN A 37 8.39 1.34 -6.23
CA ASN A 37 9.83 1.54 -6.16
C ASN A 37 10.29 1.45 -4.71
N LEU A 38 11.35 0.69 -4.41
CA LEU A 38 11.93 0.68 -3.06
C LEU A 38 12.48 2.07 -2.73
N ILE A 39 12.15 2.58 -1.53
CA ILE A 39 12.62 3.88 -1.04
C ILE A 39 13.22 3.66 0.35
N THR A 40 14.56 3.57 0.41
CA THR A 40 15.29 3.50 1.69
C THR A 40 15.78 4.88 2.08
N ASP A 41 16.03 5.07 3.38
CA ASP A 41 16.48 6.35 3.91
C ASP A 41 17.88 6.72 3.37
N GLU A 42 18.73 5.71 3.14
CA GLU A 42 20.05 5.83 2.50
C GLU A 42 19.93 6.37 1.07
N MET A 43 18.98 5.86 0.28
CA MET A 43 18.74 6.34 -1.09
C MET A 43 18.27 7.80 -1.08
N VAL A 44 17.42 8.18 -0.13
CA VAL A 44 16.93 9.55 0.02
C VAL A 44 18.06 10.50 0.43
N GLU A 45 18.99 10.07 1.29
CA GLU A 45 20.14 10.89 1.69
C GLU A 45 21.16 11.13 0.55
N LEU A 46 21.24 10.17 -0.38
CA LEU A 46 22.04 10.32 -1.60
C LEU A 46 21.40 11.28 -2.62
N LEU A 47 20.08 11.49 -2.55
CA LEU A 47 19.40 12.46 -3.39
C LEU A 47 19.71 13.89 -2.95
N ARG A 48 20.33 14.67 -3.84
CA ARG A 48 20.70 16.06 -3.58
C ARG A 48 20.30 16.95 -4.76
N PRO A 49 20.00 18.24 -4.53
CA PRO A 49 19.81 19.19 -5.60
C PRO A 49 21.03 19.24 -6.54
N GLY A 50 20.78 19.42 -7.83
CA GLY A 50 21.82 19.46 -8.87
C GLY A 50 22.19 18.11 -9.49
N LEU A 51 21.63 16.99 -9.03
CA LEU A 51 21.80 15.70 -9.72
C LEU A 51 21.08 15.70 -11.07
N THR A 52 21.65 14.99 -12.04
CA THR A 52 21.00 14.75 -13.34
C THR A 52 19.95 13.64 -13.23
N GLN A 53 19.00 13.59 -14.17
CA GLN A 53 18.02 12.51 -14.25
C GLN A 53 18.65 11.10 -14.27
N LEU A 54 19.77 10.91 -14.98
CA LEU A 54 20.49 9.64 -15.02
C LEU A 54 21.09 9.28 -13.65
N GLN A 55 21.61 10.25 -12.91
CA GLN A 55 22.13 10.03 -11.56
C GLN A 55 21.01 9.70 -10.57
N VAL A 56 19.87 10.38 -10.69
CA VAL A 56 18.68 10.03 -9.89
C VAL A 56 18.22 8.61 -10.20
N GLN A 57 18.16 8.22 -11.47
CA GLN A 57 17.82 6.86 -11.88
C GLN A 57 18.83 5.83 -11.39
N TYR A 58 20.11 6.17 -11.29
CA TYR A 58 21.13 5.29 -10.71
C TYR A 58 20.91 5.06 -9.21
N VAL A 59 20.52 6.09 -8.47
CA VAL A 59 20.27 6.01 -7.02
C VAL A 59 18.93 5.36 -6.71
N MET A 60 17.85 5.80 -7.38
CA MET A 60 16.46 5.44 -7.06
C MET A 60 15.88 4.34 -7.94
N GLY A 61 16.59 3.96 -9.00
CA GLY A 61 16.05 3.14 -10.08
C GLY A 61 15.13 3.93 -11.02
N THR A 62 14.58 3.22 -12.00
CA THR A 62 13.59 3.77 -12.94
C THR A 62 12.25 3.97 -12.23
N PRO A 63 11.67 5.18 -12.27
CA PRO A 63 10.33 5.39 -11.71
C PRO A 63 9.32 4.49 -12.45
N LEU A 64 8.48 3.78 -11.70
CA LEU A 64 7.47 2.89 -12.29
C LEU A 64 6.31 3.65 -12.94
N VAL A 65 6.11 4.91 -12.55
CA VAL A 65 5.08 5.78 -13.08
C VAL A 65 5.73 7.10 -13.49
N VAL A 66 5.60 7.45 -14.77
CA VAL A 66 6.02 8.74 -15.30
C VAL A 66 4.77 9.48 -15.75
N ASP A 67 4.56 10.68 -15.20
CA ASP A 67 3.46 11.55 -15.61
C ASP A 67 3.73 12.08 -17.03
N THR A 68 2.85 11.74 -17.98
CA THR A 68 2.96 12.19 -19.37
C THR A 68 2.73 13.69 -19.53
N PHE A 69 2.01 14.32 -18.60
CA PHE A 69 1.77 15.76 -18.62
C PHE A 69 2.90 16.55 -17.98
N ASN A 70 3.65 15.94 -17.04
CA ASN A 70 4.76 16.56 -16.33
C ASN A 70 6.01 15.66 -16.41
N PRO A 71 6.70 15.59 -17.56
CA PRO A 71 7.85 14.69 -17.75
C PRO A 71 9.05 15.02 -16.84
N ASN A 72 9.07 16.23 -16.28
CA ASN A 72 10.08 16.70 -15.33
C ASN A 72 9.73 16.38 -13.87
N HIS A 73 8.64 15.68 -13.59
CA HIS A 73 8.27 15.24 -12.25
C HIS A 73 8.32 13.71 -12.21
N TRP A 74 9.22 13.17 -11.39
CA TRP A 74 9.31 11.73 -11.18
C TRP A 74 8.76 11.38 -9.81
N ASP A 75 7.76 10.52 -9.80
CA ASP A 75 7.10 10.05 -8.59
C ASP A 75 7.52 8.62 -8.29
N TYR A 76 8.14 8.43 -7.14
CA TYR A 76 8.48 7.14 -6.56
C TYR A 76 7.45 6.84 -5.47
N VAL A 77 6.77 5.71 -5.62
CA VAL A 77 5.78 5.26 -4.64
C VAL A 77 6.18 3.86 -4.20
N TYR A 78 6.24 3.64 -2.89
CA TYR A 78 6.46 2.35 -2.26
C TYR A 78 5.26 2.02 -1.38
N GLN A 79 4.78 0.79 -1.46
CA GLN A 79 3.69 0.28 -0.65
C GLN A 79 4.06 -1.10 -0.10
N TYR A 80 3.87 -1.29 1.20
CA TYR A 80 4.03 -2.59 1.86
C TYR A 80 2.73 -2.94 2.58
N ARG A 81 2.08 -4.02 2.15
CA ARG A 81 0.89 -4.57 2.80
C ARG A 81 1.29 -5.84 3.53
N HIS A 82 1.27 -5.81 4.85
CA HIS A 82 1.45 -6.98 5.68
C HIS A 82 0.23 -7.90 5.56
N GLY A 83 0.44 -9.20 5.69
CA GLY A 83 -0.63 -10.20 5.70
C GLY A 83 -1.65 -9.99 6.83
N ASP A 84 -1.24 -9.37 7.93
CA ASP A 84 -2.07 -9.00 9.07
C ASP A 84 -2.90 -7.73 8.86
N GLY A 85 -2.77 -7.07 7.70
CA GLY A 85 -3.51 -5.87 7.34
C GLY A 85 -2.80 -4.55 7.66
N ARG A 86 -1.62 -4.55 8.29
CA ARG A 86 -0.81 -3.34 8.40
C ARG A 86 -0.39 -2.86 7.01
N TYR A 87 -0.33 -1.54 6.86
CA TYR A 87 -0.02 -0.88 5.60
C TYR A 87 1.01 0.21 5.82
N GLU A 88 2.06 0.17 5.01
CA GLU A 88 3.09 1.21 4.97
C GLU A 88 3.14 1.78 3.56
N GLU A 89 3.27 3.10 3.48
CA GLU A 89 3.41 3.81 2.21
C GLU A 89 4.52 4.85 2.33
N ARG A 90 5.38 4.91 1.33
CA ARG A 90 6.36 5.98 1.15
C ARG A 90 6.16 6.60 -0.22
N LYS A 91 6.15 7.92 -0.28
CA LYS A 91 6.05 8.68 -1.53
C LYS A 91 7.22 9.63 -1.59
N LEU A 92 7.78 9.79 -2.78
CA LEU A 92 8.84 10.75 -3.02
C LEU A 92 8.68 11.31 -4.43
N ARG A 93 8.59 12.63 -4.54
CA ARG A 93 8.56 13.35 -5.80
C ARG A 93 9.86 14.09 -6.01
N VAL A 94 10.52 13.80 -7.12
CA VAL A 94 11.72 14.51 -7.57
C VAL A 94 11.32 15.43 -8.73
N VAL A 95 11.59 16.73 -8.58
CA VAL A 95 11.28 17.74 -9.59
C VAL A 95 12.56 18.19 -10.27
N PHE A 96 12.54 18.17 -11.59
CA PHE A 96 13.65 18.57 -12.44
C PHE A 96 13.41 19.92 -13.09
N THR A 97 14.48 20.70 -13.26
CA THR A 97 14.51 21.91 -14.09
C THR A 97 15.78 21.89 -14.91
N GLN A 98 15.64 22.03 -16.24
CA GLN A 98 16.78 21.92 -17.17
C GLN A 98 17.59 20.60 -17.00
N GLY A 99 16.91 19.50 -16.65
CA GLY A 99 17.51 18.18 -16.46
C GLY A 99 18.20 17.94 -15.11
N LEU A 100 18.14 18.92 -14.19
CA LEU A 100 18.75 18.85 -12.87
C LEU A 100 17.71 18.85 -11.76
N VAL A 101 17.98 18.18 -10.64
CA VAL A 101 17.10 18.16 -9.46
C VAL A 101 17.04 19.55 -8.84
N THR A 102 15.83 20.09 -8.72
CA THR A 102 15.57 21.38 -8.08
C THR A 102 14.90 21.21 -6.72
N SER A 103 13.97 20.27 -6.59
CA SER A 103 13.26 20.01 -5.34
C SER A 103 12.89 18.55 -5.16
N ILE A 104 12.86 18.13 -3.90
CA ILE A 104 12.48 16.78 -3.47
C ILE A 104 11.34 16.97 -2.47
N LYS A 105 10.21 16.28 -2.67
CA LYS A 105 9.05 16.30 -1.77
C LYS A 105 8.73 14.89 -1.30
N GLN A 106 8.44 14.74 -0.01
CA GLN A 106 8.05 13.48 0.62
C GLN A 106 6.59 13.52 1.05
#